data_AF-A0A4Y2AQT0-F1
#
_entry.id   AF-A0A4Y2AQT0-F1
#
_cell.length_a   1.000
_cell.length_b   1.000
_cell.length_c   1.000
_cell.angle_alpha   90.00
_cell.angle_beta   90.00
_cell.angle_gamma   90.00
#
_symmetry.space_group_name_H-M   'P 1'
#
loop_
_entity.id
_entity.type
_entity.pdbx_description
1 polymer ?
#
loop_
_entity_poly.entity_id
_entity_poly.type
_entity_poly.pdbx_seq_one_letter_code
_entity_poly.pdbx_strand_id
1 'polypeptide(L)'
;MDDPSVHGALGKSIAQVYTIEFQKHGLPHAHILIVLRAADKFSTSEHIHKIVRAEIPSSIENLRLHEIVTKCLMHSPRGICNPGELCMEAGQYKKMFPKEFRTETTMNVSVYPLYRRCPSDTTFVRGREMDNRFVVPYNPYLLLKYSTHINVEA
;
A
#
# COMPACT_ATOMS: atom_id res chain seq x y z
N MET A 1 -2.89 10.96 16.85
CA MET A 1 -2.11 10.59 15.67
C MET A 1 -1.16 11.74 15.42
N ASP A 2 0.14 11.50 15.41
CA ASP A 2 1.09 12.54 14.99
C ASP A 2 0.90 12.82 13.50
N ASP A 3 0.99 14.08 13.08
CA ASP A 3 0.81 14.43 11.67
C ASP A 3 1.92 13.76 10.82
N PRO A 4 1.56 13.00 9.77
CA PRO A 4 2.52 12.27 8.92
C PRO A 4 3.51 13.19 8.20
N SER A 5 3.26 14.49 8.15
CA SER A 5 4.13 15.51 7.59
C SER A 5 5.13 16.13 8.59
N VAL A 6 5.04 15.81 9.89
CA VAL A 6 5.77 16.48 11.00
C VAL A 6 7.30 16.38 10.92
N HIS A 7 7.86 15.62 9.97
CA HIS A 7 9.31 15.59 9.72
C HIS A 7 9.70 15.81 8.24
N GLY A 8 8.77 16.30 7.40
CA GLY A 8 9.00 16.41 5.96
C GLY A 8 9.21 15.05 5.27
N ALA A 9 8.80 13.95 5.91
CA ALA A 9 9.00 12.59 5.41
C ALA A 9 8.35 12.34 4.04
N LEU A 10 7.34 13.14 3.69
CA LEU A 10 6.65 13.12 2.40
C LEU A 10 6.85 14.42 1.59
N GLY A 11 7.74 15.32 2.04
CA GLY A 11 7.91 16.66 1.47
C GLY A 11 7.02 17.73 2.10
N LYS A 12 7.14 18.98 1.62
CA LYS A 12 6.37 20.11 2.15
C LYS A 12 4.93 20.10 1.63
N SER A 13 3.96 20.01 2.54
CA SER A 13 2.52 20.08 2.22
C SER A 13 2.02 21.52 2.12
N ILE A 14 1.03 21.74 1.24
CA ILE A 14 0.27 23.00 1.12
C ILE A 14 -1.14 22.87 1.69
N ALA A 15 -1.69 21.65 1.74
CA ALA A 15 -2.97 21.36 2.35
C ALA A 15 -3.02 19.89 2.80
N GLN A 16 -3.82 19.62 3.83
CA GLN A 16 -4.12 18.28 4.30
C GLN A 16 -5.63 18.19 4.56
N VAL A 17 -6.24 17.11 4.10
CA VAL A 17 -7.64 16.81 4.36
C VAL A 17 -7.68 15.39 4.92
N TYR A 18 -8.35 15.19 6.04
CA TYR A 18 -8.59 13.86 6.55
C TYR A 18 -10.06 13.66 6.90
N THR A 19 -10.55 12.45 6.66
CA THR A 19 -11.86 12.00 7.11
C THR A 19 -11.67 10.73 7.93
N ILE A 20 -12.46 10.60 8.99
CA ILE A 20 -12.51 9.40 9.82
C ILE A 20 -13.89 8.79 9.63
N GLU A 21 -13.90 7.55 9.16
CA GLU A 21 -15.10 6.75 8.95
C GLU A 21 -15.01 5.50 9.79
N PHE A 22 -16.15 5.01 10.28
CA PHE A 22 -16.21 3.75 11.00
C PHE A 22 -16.57 2.64 10.02
N GLN A 23 -15.70 1.64 9.88
CA GLN A 23 -15.99 0.47 9.05
C GLN A 23 -17.16 -0.31 9.64
N LYS A 24 -17.74 -1.23 8.86
CA LYS A 24 -18.89 -2.08 9.24
C LYS A 24 -18.72 -2.86 10.56
N HIS A 25 -17.49 -2.99 11.06
CA HIS A 25 -17.15 -3.64 12.32
C HIS A 25 -16.77 -2.66 13.44
N GLY A 26 -17.10 -1.37 13.29
CA GLY A 26 -16.84 -0.32 14.29
C GLY A 26 -15.37 0.11 14.40
N LEU A 27 -14.48 -0.40 13.54
CA LEU A 27 -13.08 0.01 13.54
C LEU A 27 -12.93 1.37 12.82
N PRO A 28 -12.20 2.34 13.42
CA PRO A 28 -11.93 3.61 12.78
C PRO A 28 -11.03 3.40 11.56
N HIS A 29 -11.40 4.03 10.45
CA HIS A 29 -10.65 4.07 9.20
C HIS A 29 -10.45 5.52 8.80
N ALA A 30 -9.21 5.89 8.52
CA ALA A 30 -8.86 7.24 8.14
C ALA A 30 -8.50 7.29 6.66
N HIS A 31 -9.15 8.19 5.92
CA HIS A 31 -8.68 8.63 4.62
C HIS A 31 -7.93 9.94 4.81
N ILE A 32 -6.65 9.97 4.43
CA ILE A 32 -5.80 11.15 4.57
C ILE A 32 -5.28 11.53 3.18
N LEU A 33 -5.65 12.72 2.72
CA LEU A 33 -5.16 13.34 1.49
C LEU A 33 -4.17 14.44 1.84
N ILE A 34 -2.95 14.33 1.31
CA ILE A 34 -1.88 15.31 1.50
C ILE A 34 -1.58 15.95 0.15
N VAL A 35 -1.80 17.25 0.04
CA VAL A 35 -1.47 18.02 -1.16
C VAL A 35 -0.08 18.62 -0.98
N LEU A 36 0.88 18.16 -1.79
CA LEU A 36 2.27 18.62 -1.74
C LEU A 36 2.49 19.88 -2.58
N ARG A 37 3.45 20.72 -2.16
CA ARG A 37 3.93 21.85 -2.95
C ARG A 37 4.50 21.34 -4.28
N ALA A 38 4.36 22.12 -5.36
CA ALA A 38 4.83 21.72 -6.69
C ALA A 38 6.31 21.29 -6.74
N ALA A 39 7.19 21.94 -5.95
CA ALA A 39 8.61 21.60 -5.86
C ALA A 39 8.87 20.25 -5.15
N ASP A 40 7.93 19.81 -4.32
CA ASP A 40 8.00 18.59 -3.51
C ASP A 40 7.16 17.44 -4.12
N LYS A 41 6.48 17.67 -5.26
CA LYS A 41 5.66 16.66 -5.92
C LYS A 41 6.53 15.54 -6.49
N PHE A 42 6.05 14.30 -6.35
CA PHE A 42 6.67 13.12 -6.94
C PHE A 42 6.34 13.03 -8.44
N SER A 43 7.04 13.81 -9.26
CA SER A 43 6.76 13.91 -10.69
C SER A 43 7.42 12.81 -11.54
N THR A 44 8.26 11.96 -10.95
CA THR A 44 8.97 10.88 -11.65
C THR A 44 8.66 9.53 -11.05
N SER A 45 8.66 8.49 -11.89
CA SER A 45 8.49 7.09 -11.48
C SER A 45 9.49 6.67 -10.40
N GLU A 46 10.73 7.12 -10.51
CA GLU A 46 11.78 6.85 -9.53
C GLU A 46 11.50 7.47 -8.16
N HIS A 47 11.01 8.72 -8.13
CA HIS A 47 10.63 9.35 -6.87
C HIS A 47 9.45 8.65 -6.22
N ILE A 48 8.44 8.27 -7.00
CA ILE A 48 7.29 7.51 -6.50
C ILE A 48 7.75 6.16 -5.95
N HIS A 49 8.61 5.44 -6.67
CA HIS A 49 9.11 4.13 -6.23
C HIS A 49 9.89 4.18 -4.90
N LYS A 50 10.59 5.30 -4.63
CA LYS A 50 11.29 5.50 -3.35
C LYS A 50 10.32 5.67 -2.18
N ILE A 51 9.14 6.26 -2.42
CA ILE A 51 8.16 6.60 -1.39
C ILE A 51 7.09 5.52 -1.24
N VAL A 52 6.64 4.93 -2.34
CA VAL A 52 5.60 3.91 -2.40
C VAL A 52 6.19 2.63 -2.99
N ARG A 53 6.10 1.55 -2.21
CA ARG A 53 6.51 0.21 -2.60
C ARG A 53 5.31 -0.72 -2.63
N ALA A 54 5.36 -1.71 -3.51
CA ALA A 54 4.33 -2.75 -3.61
C ALA A 54 4.99 -4.15 -3.66
N GLU A 55 6.09 -4.32 -2.93
CA GLU A 55 6.92 -5.52 -2.90
C GLU A 55 7.11 -6.02 -1.47
N ILE A 56 7.31 -7.33 -1.33
CA ILE A 56 7.65 -8.03 -0.09
C ILE A 56 9.09 -7.63 0.27
N PRO A 57 9.33 -6.98 1.42
CA PRO A 57 10.67 -6.64 1.86
C PRO A 57 11.52 -7.89 2.12
N SER A 58 12.84 -7.78 2.00
CA SER A 58 13.75 -8.84 2.44
C SER A 58 13.68 -9.04 3.96
N SER A 59 13.49 -10.30 4.38
CA SER A 59 13.50 -10.68 5.80
C SER A 59 14.89 -10.56 6.44
N ILE A 60 15.95 -10.55 5.64
CA ILE A 60 17.34 -10.40 6.09
C ILE A 60 17.68 -8.93 6.32
N GLU A 61 17.29 -8.06 5.39
CA GLU A 61 17.61 -6.63 5.46
C GLU A 61 16.73 -5.89 6.46
N ASN A 62 15.43 -6.21 6.51
CA ASN A 62 14.49 -5.56 7.41
C ASN A 62 13.36 -6.50 7.83
N LEU A 63 13.68 -7.35 8.81
CA LEU A 63 12.75 -8.31 9.39
C LEU A 63 11.45 -7.65 9.86
N ARG A 64 11.54 -6.49 10.53
CA ARG A 64 10.36 -5.79 11.07
C ARG A 64 9.41 -5.33 9.97
N LEU A 65 9.93 -4.76 8.88
CA LEU A 65 9.11 -4.35 7.75
C LEU A 65 8.50 -5.58 7.05
N HIS A 66 9.28 -6.65 6.89
CA HIS A 66 8.79 -7.91 6.31
C HIS A 66 7.60 -8.46 7.11
N GLU A 67 7.70 -8.55 8.44
CA GLU A 67 6.62 -9.02 9.31
C GLU A 67 5.35 -8.16 9.21
N ILE A 68 5.50 -6.83 9.18
CA ILE A 68 4.35 -5.92 9.04
C ILE A 68 3.68 -6.09 7.66
N VAL A 69 4.47 -6.14 6.58
CA VAL A 69 3.93 -6.29 5.22
C VAL A 69 3.23 -7.64 5.08
N THR A 70 3.86 -8.74 5.47
CA THR A 70 3.28 -10.09 5.39
C THR A 70 2.01 -10.24 6.22
N LYS A 71 1.97 -9.65 7.42
CA LYS A 71 0.81 -9.71 8.32
C LYS A 71 -0.35 -8.81 7.86
N CYS A 72 -0.05 -7.57 7.48
CA CYS A 72 -1.05 -6.52 7.32
C CYS A 72 -1.33 -6.12 5.88
N LEU A 73 -0.40 -6.29 4.93
CA LEU A 73 -0.50 -5.74 3.58
C LEU A 73 -0.56 -6.77 2.47
N MET A 74 -0.68 -8.04 2.83
CA MET A 74 -0.89 -9.11 1.86
C MET A 74 -2.38 -9.31 1.62
N HIS A 75 -2.81 -9.01 0.40
CA HIS A 75 -4.17 -9.29 0.00
C HIS A 75 -4.35 -10.79 -0.19
N SER A 76 -5.30 -11.39 0.54
CA SER A 76 -5.51 -12.84 0.45
C SER A 76 -6.07 -13.23 -0.94
N PRO A 77 -5.43 -14.15 -1.69
CA PRO A 77 -6.00 -14.75 -2.87
C PRO A 77 -7.24 -15.49 -2.42
N ARG A 78 -8.26 -15.39 -3.25
CA ARG A 78 -9.58 -15.95 -3.02
C ARG A 78 -9.50 -17.39 -2.48
N GLY A 79 -10.20 -17.65 -1.39
CA GLY A 79 -10.33 -18.99 -0.79
C GLY A 79 -10.83 -19.01 0.65
N ILE A 80 -10.63 -17.93 1.42
CA ILE A 80 -11.13 -17.78 2.80
C ILE A 80 -11.67 -16.35 3.01
N CYS A 81 -12.35 -15.81 2.00
CA CYS A 81 -13.29 -14.74 2.33
C CYS A 81 -14.49 -15.46 2.93
N ASN A 82 -14.77 -15.20 4.22
CA ASN A 82 -16.08 -15.47 4.76
C ASN A 82 -17.13 -14.96 3.74
N PRO A 83 -18.25 -15.66 3.52
CA PRO A 83 -19.32 -15.20 2.63
C PRO A 83 -19.83 -13.77 2.92
N GLY A 84 -19.47 -13.18 4.08
CA GLY A 84 -19.73 -11.79 4.46
C GLY A 84 -18.63 -10.76 4.13
N GLU A 85 -17.43 -11.16 3.67
CA GLU A 85 -16.36 -10.22 3.30
C GLU A 85 -16.48 -9.80 1.83
N LEU A 86 -16.94 -8.56 1.65
CA LEU A 86 -17.29 -7.86 0.41
C LEU A 86 -16.09 -7.57 -0.52
N CYS A 87 -15.37 -8.61 -0.98
CA CYS A 87 -14.42 -8.47 -2.08
C CYS A 87 -15.09 -8.64 -3.47
N MET A 88 -16.43 -8.70 -3.52
CA MET A 88 -17.21 -8.76 -4.74
C MET A 88 -18.39 -7.78 -4.69
N GLU A 89 -18.51 -6.97 -5.73
CA GLU A 89 -19.72 -6.26 -6.09
C GLU A 89 -19.90 -6.49 -7.59
N ALA A 90 -21.07 -7.00 -8.00
CA ALA A 90 -21.42 -7.30 -9.40
C ALA A 90 -20.43 -8.20 -10.18
N GLY A 91 -19.81 -9.19 -9.52
CA GLY A 91 -18.97 -10.19 -10.21
C GLY A 91 -17.59 -9.69 -10.66
N GLN A 92 -17.23 -8.44 -10.35
CA GLN A 92 -15.90 -7.87 -10.59
C GLN A 92 -15.15 -7.68 -9.26
N TYR A 93 -13.85 -7.97 -9.28
CA TYR A 93 -12.98 -7.72 -8.12
C TYR A 93 -12.73 -6.22 -7.97
N LYS A 94 -13.27 -5.58 -6.93
CA LYS A 94 -13.12 -4.13 -6.68
C LYS A 94 -11.67 -3.63 -6.75
N LYS A 95 -10.69 -4.46 -6.40
CA LYS A 95 -9.27 -4.07 -6.28
C LYS A 95 -8.33 -4.71 -7.31
N MET A 96 -8.85 -5.59 -8.18
CA MET A 96 -8.10 -6.27 -9.26
C MET A 96 -6.77 -6.90 -8.79
N PHE A 97 -6.84 -7.75 -7.76
CA PHE A 97 -5.72 -8.60 -7.35
C PHE A 97 -5.94 -10.03 -7.89
N PRO A 98 -4.87 -10.75 -8.28
CA PRO A 98 -3.46 -10.33 -8.31
C PRO A 98 -3.18 -9.24 -9.36
N LYS A 99 -2.25 -8.34 -9.04
CA LYS A 99 -1.74 -7.34 -10.00
C LYS A 99 -0.72 -7.98 -10.94
N GLU A 100 -0.47 -7.36 -12.09
CA GLU A 100 0.59 -7.79 -13.00
C GLU A 100 1.98 -7.51 -12.42
N PHE A 101 2.95 -8.36 -12.75
CA PHE A 101 4.36 -8.09 -12.45
C PHE A 101 4.87 -6.94 -13.30
N ARG A 102 5.73 -6.12 -12.71
CA ARG A 102 6.40 -5.00 -13.38
C ARG A 102 7.79 -4.79 -12.81
N THR A 103 8.75 -4.57 -13.69
CA THR A 103 10.15 -4.30 -13.32
C THR A 103 10.37 -2.86 -12.88
N GLU A 104 9.47 -1.95 -13.22
CA GLU A 104 9.55 -0.53 -12.87
C GLU A 104 8.16 0.06 -12.61
N THR A 105 8.15 1.16 -11.85
CA THR A 105 6.94 1.96 -11.65
C THR A 105 6.74 2.82 -12.89
N THR A 106 5.54 2.82 -13.48
CA THR A 106 5.25 3.68 -14.62
C THR A 106 4.09 4.63 -14.33
N MET A 107 4.23 5.87 -14.80
CA MET A 107 3.14 6.84 -14.76
C MET A 107 2.10 6.40 -15.78
N ASN A 108 0.89 6.09 -15.30
CA ASN A 108 -0.22 5.77 -16.18
C ASN A 108 -0.92 7.07 -16.61
N VAL A 109 -1.61 7.04 -17.75
CA VAL A 109 -2.57 8.10 -18.16
C VAL A 109 -3.81 8.07 -17.24
N SER A 110 -4.06 6.92 -16.60
CA SER A 110 -5.03 6.77 -15.52
C SER A 110 -4.56 7.46 -14.23
N VAL A 111 -5.52 7.78 -13.36
CA VAL A 111 -5.41 8.57 -12.12
C VAL A 111 -4.32 8.11 -11.15
N TYR A 112 -3.81 6.87 -11.25
CA TYR A 112 -2.81 6.31 -10.32
C TYR A 112 -1.62 5.66 -11.04
N PRO A 113 -0.39 5.76 -10.48
CA PRO A 113 0.79 5.05 -10.96
C PRO A 113 0.63 3.53 -10.92
N LEU A 114 1.31 2.85 -11.85
CA LEU A 114 1.42 1.40 -11.84
C LEU A 114 2.75 1.01 -11.20
N TYR A 115 2.71 0.57 -9.94
CA TYR A 115 3.90 0.27 -9.16
C TYR A 115 4.66 -0.97 -9.63
N ARG A 116 5.99 -0.91 -9.45
CA ARG A 116 6.90 -2.05 -9.59
C ARG A 116 6.49 -3.21 -8.68
N ARG A 117 6.53 -4.43 -9.23
CA ARG A 117 6.29 -5.72 -8.57
C ARG A 117 7.20 -6.76 -9.21
N CYS A 118 8.38 -7.01 -8.63
CA CYS A 118 9.30 -8.04 -9.12
C CYS A 118 8.76 -9.47 -8.93
N PRO A 119 9.04 -10.42 -9.84
CA PRO A 119 8.60 -11.81 -9.70
C PRO A 119 9.46 -12.68 -8.77
N SER A 120 10.57 -12.17 -8.24
CA SER A 120 11.56 -12.98 -7.51
C SER A 120 11.15 -13.38 -6.10
N ASP A 121 10.34 -12.56 -5.43
CA ASP A 121 10.15 -12.69 -3.99
C ASP A 121 8.80 -13.35 -3.68
N THR A 122 8.84 -14.47 -2.98
CA THR A 122 7.67 -15.14 -2.42
C THR A 122 7.77 -15.26 -0.90
N THR A 123 6.63 -15.35 -0.23
CA THR A 123 6.56 -15.54 1.22
C THR A 123 5.32 -16.36 1.60
N PHE A 124 5.39 -17.08 2.71
CA PHE A 124 4.27 -17.86 3.22
C PHE A 124 3.39 -17.00 4.13
N VAL A 125 2.14 -16.81 3.72
CA VAL A 125 1.16 -15.99 4.44
C VAL A 125 -0.11 -16.81 4.58
N ARG A 126 -0.59 -16.96 5.83
CA ARG A 126 -1.84 -17.69 6.14
C ARG A 126 -1.86 -19.10 5.52
N GLY A 127 -0.73 -19.79 5.53
CA GLY A 127 -0.59 -21.16 5.02
C GLY A 127 -0.51 -21.29 3.50
N ARG A 128 -0.26 -20.19 2.76
CA ARG A 128 -0.08 -20.21 1.30
C ARG A 128 1.15 -19.43 0.88
N GLU A 129 1.82 -19.90 -0.15
CA GLU A 129 2.86 -19.13 -0.83
C GLU A 129 2.21 -17.98 -1.61
N MET A 130 2.72 -16.77 -1.41
CA MET A 130 2.28 -15.54 -2.05
C MET A 130 3.46 -14.80 -2.62
N ASP A 131 3.20 -14.01 -3.66
CA ASP A 131 4.21 -13.17 -4.30
C ASP A 131 3.82 -11.69 -4.26
N ASN A 132 4.69 -10.86 -4.86
CA ASN A 132 4.54 -9.42 -4.96
C ASN A 132 3.25 -8.95 -5.66
N ARG A 133 2.48 -9.81 -6.35
CA ARG A 133 1.22 -9.43 -6.99
C ARG A 133 0.10 -9.15 -6.00
N PHE A 134 0.23 -9.64 -4.77
CA PHE A 134 -0.77 -9.53 -3.71
C PHE A 134 -0.49 -8.40 -2.70
N VAL A 135 0.66 -7.74 -2.81
CA VAL A 135 1.06 -6.68 -1.88
C VAL A 135 0.24 -5.41 -2.13
N VAL A 136 -0.35 -4.86 -1.08
CA VAL A 136 -0.99 -3.54 -1.10
C VAL A 136 0.10 -2.45 -1.08
N PRO A 137 0.05 -1.43 -1.97
CA PRO A 137 1.03 -0.34 -1.98
C PRO A 137 1.18 0.35 -0.63
N TYR A 138 2.42 0.61 -0.22
CA TYR A 138 2.71 1.15 1.11
C TYR A 138 3.93 2.07 1.11
N ASN A 139 4.00 2.90 2.14
CA ASN A 139 5.19 3.67 2.47
C ASN A 139 5.95 3.00 3.63
N PRO A 140 7.22 2.59 3.45
CA PRO A 140 7.99 1.90 4.49
C PRO A 140 8.09 2.67 5.82
N TYR A 141 8.25 4.00 5.74
CA TYR A 141 8.35 4.86 6.92
C TYR A 141 7.05 4.87 7.73
N LEU A 142 5.90 5.06 7.05
CA LEU A 142 4.59 5.06 7.72
C LEU A 142 4.27 3.70 8.36
N LEU A 143 4.61 2.59 7.70
CA LEU A 143 4.41 1.26 8.27
C LEU A 143 5.27 1.02 9.50
N LEU A 144 6.56 1.39 9.47
CA LEU A 144 7.44 1.22 10.62
C LEU A 144 7.01 2.09 11.80
N LYS A 145 6.46 3.28 11.53
CA LYS A 145 5.94 4.20 12.55
C LYS A 145 4.67 3.68 13.21
N TYR A 146 3.69 3.22 12.42
CA TYR A 146 2.34 2.90 12.93
C TYR A 146 2.03 1.41 13.08
N SER A 147 2.85 0.52 12.49
CA SER A 147 2.72 -0.94 12.57
C SER A 147 1.30 -1.47 12.29
N THR A 148 0.60 -0.87 11.32
CA THR A 148 -0.80 -1.16 10.98
C THR A 148 -1.02 -1.23 9.46
N HIS A 149 -2.21 -1.65 9.02
CA HIS A 149 -2.58 -1.68 7.61
C HIS A 149 -2.73 -0.25 7.06
N ILE A 150 -1.78 0.20 6.25
CA ILE A 150 -1.79 1.50 5.57
C ILE A 150 -1.61 1.28 4.07
N ASN A 151 -2.61 1.66 3.27
CA ASN A 151 -2.46 1.77 1.82
C ASN A 151 -2.02 3.19 1.48
N VAL A 152 -1.02 3.34 0.62
CA VAL A 152 -0.55 4.65 0.14
C VAL A 152 -0.62 4.70 -1.37
N GLU A 153 -1.26 5.74 -1.88
CA GLU A 153 -1.35 6.02 -3.32
C GLU A 153 -0.76 7.40 -3.61
N ALA A 154 -0.02 7.53 -4.71
CA ALA A 154 0.58 8.78 -5.18
C ALA A 154 -0.18 9.40 -6.35
#